data_AF-A0A7Y9XD56-F1
#
_entry.id   AF-A0A7Y9XD56-F1
#
_cell.length_a   1.000
_cell.length_b   1.000
_cell.length_c   1.000
_cell.angle_alpha   90.00
_cell.angle_beta   90.00
_cell.angle_gamma   90.00
#
_symmetry.space_group_name_H-M   'P 1'
#
loop_
_entity.id
_entity.type
_entity.pdbx_description
1 polymer ?
#
loop_
_entity_poly.entity_id
_entity_poly.type
_entity_poly.pdbx_seq_one_letter_code
_entity_poly.pdbx_strand_id
1 'polypeptide(L)'
;MSAPYSTDDAGIPMPHDGLSRSVGPNGPLLLQDHFLLQKMAHSNRERVPERVVRAKGGGVARGLGRPVLEAPASHVHPPRRRGTAR
;
A
#
# COMPACT_ATOMS: atom_id res chain seq x y z
N MET A 1 -11.90 17.01 19.89
CA MET A 1 -12.31 16.46 18.57
C MET A 1 -13.65 15.75 18.72
N SER A 2 -14.51 15.81 17.70
CA SER A 2 -15.77 15.04 17.67
C SER A 2 -15.48 13.55 17.45
N ALA A 3 -16.32 12.67 17.99
CA ALA A 3 -16.22 11.24 17.73
C ALA A 3 -16.46 10.96 16.23
N PRO A 4 -15.71 10.02 15.62
CA PRO A 4 -15.95 9.61 14.24
C PRO A 4 -17.31 8.90 14.12
N TYR A 5 -17.99 9.10 13.00
CA TYR A 5 -19.22 8.41 12.64
C TYR A 5 -19.02 7.67 11.31
N SER A 6 -19.77 6.59 11.14
CA SER A 6 -19.69 5.76 9.93
C SER A 6 -20.62 6.32 8.85
N THR A 7 -20.20 6.21 7.60
CA THR A 7 -20.98 6.65 6.43
C THR A 7 -21.12 5.52 5.43
N ASP A 8 -22.12 5.61 4.55
CA ASP A 8 -22.21 4.79 3.35
C ASP A 8 -21.26 5.26 2.24
N ASP A 9 -21.26 4.54 1.10
CA ASP A 9 -20.43 4.87 -0.07
C ASP A 9 -20.76 6.25 -0.69
N ALA A 10 -21.95 6.78 -0.43
CA ALA A 10 -22.37 8.11 -0.87
C ALA A 10 -22.02 9.21 0.17
N GLY A 11 -21.41 8.85 1.30
CA GLY A 11 -21.06 9.76 2.38
C GLY A 11 -22.21 10.10 3.34
N ILE A 12 -23.34 9.39 3.26
CA ILE A 12 -24.49 9.59 4.14
C ILE A 12 -24.17 8.99 5.51
N PRO A 13 -24.34 9.73 6.62
CA PRO A 13 -24.09 9.21 7.97
C PRO A 13 -25.04 8.06 8.30
N MET A 14 -24.48 6.97 8.81
CA MET A 14 -25.23 5.78 9.21
C MET A 14 -25.34 5.68 10.73
N PRO A 15 -26.52 5.35 11.31
CA PRO A 15 -26.71 5.29 12.76
C PRO A 15 -25.87 4.23 13.46
N HIS A 16 -25.56 3.12 12.77
CA HIS A 16 -24.78 2.01 13.33
C HIS A 16 -24.07 1.22 12.23
N ASP A 17 -22.92 0.62 12.55
CA ASP A 17 -22.07 -0.10 11.60
C ASP A 17 -21.81 -1.58 11.91
N GLY A 18 -22.08 -2.01 13.13
CA GLY A 18 -22.04 -3.41 13.57
C GLY A 18 -23.41 -4.08 13.79
N LEU A 19 -24.51 -3.51 13.30
CA LEU A 19 -25.86 -4.06 13.45
C LEU A 19 -26.54 -4.15 12.09
N SER A 20 -27.20 -5.29 11.85
CA SER A 20 -28.04 -5.51 10.67
C SER A 20 -29.51 -5.25 10.98
N ARG A 21 -30.30 -4.90 9.97
CA ARG A 21 -31.74 -4.70 10.09
C ARG A 21 -32.50 -6.00 9.81
N SER A 22 -33.28 -6.44 10.79
CA SER A 22 -34.08 -7.68 10.73
C SER A 22 -35.52 -7.45 11.19
N VAL A 23 -36.41 -8.41 10.89
CA VAL A 23 -37.78 -8.44 11.44
C VAL A 23 -37.75 -8.96 12.89
N GLY A 24 -37.41 -8.09 13.83
CA GLY A 24 -37.19 -8.47 15.23
C GLY A 24 -35.82 -9.15 15.46
N PRO A 25 -35.46 -9.46 16.72
CA PRO A 25 -34.08 -9.86 17.07
C PRO A 25 -33.56 -11.12 16.37
N ASN A 26 -34.44 -12.08 16.08
CA ASN A 26 -34.10 -13.36 15.44
C ASN A 26 -34.87 -13.58 14.12
N GLY A 27 -35.38 -12.51 13.52
CA GLY A 27 -36.08 -12.59 12.24
C GLY A 27 -35.15 -12.55 11.04
N PRO A 28 -35.69 -12.72 9.83
CA PRO A 28 -34.91 -12.60 8.60
C PRO A 28 -34.35 -11.20 8.42
N LEU A 29 -33.22 -11.12 7.72
CA LEU A 29 -32.60 -9.86 7.31
C LEU A 29 -33.45 -9.16 6.26
N LEU A 30 -33.49 -7.84 6.37
CA LEU A 30 -34.23 -6.97 5.47
C LEU A 30 -33.36 -6.58 4.27
N LEU A 31 -33.88 -6.77 3.06
CA LEU A 31 -33.21 -6.32 1.83
C LEU A 31 -33.04 -4.79 1.78
N GLN A 32 -33.86 -4.04 2.50
CA GLN A 32 -33.72 -2.58 2.60
C GLN A 32 -32.47 -2.13 3.37
N ASP A 33 -31.77 -3.05 4.04
CA ASP A 33 -30.48 -2.78 4.68
C ASP A 33 -29.36 -2.65 3.63
N HIS A 34 -29.37 -1.54 2.90
CA HIS A 34 -28.44 -1.28 1.82
C HIS A 34 -26.98 -1.20 2.29
N PHE A 35 -26.73 -0.76 3.52
CA PHE A 35 -25.38 -0.60 4.05
C PHE A 35 -24.72 -1.93 4.39
N LEU A 36 -25.50 -2.87 4.94
CA LEU A 36 -25.05 -4.25 5.08
C LEU A 36 -24.65 -4.84 3.71
N LEU A 37 -25.52 -4.66 2.70
CA LEU A 37 -25.28 -5.17 1.35
C LEU A 37 -24.04 -4.53 0.71
N GLN A 38 -23.86 -3.21 0.86
CA GLN A 38 -22.68 -2.49 0.38
C GLN A 38 -21.39 -3.03 0.99
N LYS A 39 -21.35 -3.21 2.32
CA LYS A 39 -20.18 -3.77 3.01
C LYS A 39 -19.84 -5.17 2.52
N MET A 40 -20.84 -6.05 2.40
CA MET A 40 -20.61 -7.41 1.89
C MET A 40 -20.15 -7.38 0.43
N ALA A 41 -20.75 -6.52 -0.39
CA ALA A 41 -20.38 -6.35 -1.79
C ALA A 41 -18.94 -5.83 -1.95
N HIS A 42 -18.52 -4.90 -1.09
CA HIS A 42 -17.16 -4.38 -1.06
C HIS A 42 -16.17 -5.48 -0.64
N SER A 43 -16.44 -6.16 0.47
CA SER A 43 -15.58 -7.23 0.99
C SER A 43 -15.38 -8.37 -0.02
N ASN A 44 -16.45 -8.77 -0.71
CA ASN A 44 -16.38 -9.78 -1.76
C ASN A 44 -15.47 -9.39 -2.95
N ARG A 45 -15.12 -8.10 -3.09
CA ARG A 45 -14.30 -7.54 -4.17
C ARG A 45 -12.93 -7.05 -3.70
N GLU A 46 -12.53 -7.32 -2.45
CA GLU A 46 -11.22 -6.90 -1.92
C GLU A 46 -10.06 -7.64 -2.56
N ARG A 47 -10.29 -8.87 -3.05
CA ARG A 47 -9.23 -9.67 -3.66
C ARG A 47 -8.91 -9.16 -5.06
N VAL A 48 -7.66 -8.73 -5.24
CA VAL A 48 -7.04 -8.46 -6.54
C VAL A 48 -6.09 -9.60 -6.87
N PRO A 49 -5.93 -9.98 -8.15
CA PRO A 49 -4.96 -10.99 -8.53
C PRO A 49 -3.56 -10.69 -7.99
N GLU A 50 -2.92 -11.71 -7.44
CA GLU A 50 -1.55 -11.63 -6.95
C GLU A 50 -0.54 -11.49 -8.10
N ARG A 51 0.67 -11.00 -7.79
CA ARG A 51 1.77 -10.99 -8.77
C ARG A 51 2.11 -12.41 -9.20
N VAL A 52 2.27 -12.64 -10.51
CA VAL A 52 2.59 -13.97 -11.12
C VAL A 52 3.83 -14.62 -10.48
N VAL A 53 4.80 -13.81 -10.05
CA VAL A 53 5.99 -14.25 -9.30
C VAL A 53 6.22 -13.32 -8.11
N ARG A 54 6.76 -13.88 -7.01
CA ARG A 54 7.06 -13.15 -5.76
C ARG A 54 5.84 -12.40 -5.19
N ALA A 55 4.69 -13.07 -5.12
CA ALA A 55 3.45 -12.52 -4.55
C ALA A 55 3.63 -12.04 -3.08
N LYS A 56 4.46 -12.74 -2.30
CA LYS A 56 4.81 -12.33 -0.93
C LYS A 56 6.00 -11.37 -0.95
N GLY A 57 5.77 -10.12 -0.55
CA GLY A 57 6.80 -9.10 -0.36
C GLY A 57 6.77 -8.51 1.05
N GLY A 58 7.91 -8.01 1.53
CA GLY A 58 8.02 -7.17 2.72
C GLY A 58 8.42 -5.75 2.31
N GLY A 59 7.65 -4.75 2.71
CA GLY A 59 7.97 -3.34 2.43
C GLY A 59 9.07 -2.83 3.37
N VAL A 60 9.97 -2.00 2.84
CA VAL A 60 10.90 -1.19 3.64
C VAL A 60 10.58 0.29 3.46
N ALA A 61 10.89 1.10 4.47
CA ALA A 61 10.65 2.54 4.42
C ALA A 61 11.41 3.16 3.23
N ARG A 62 10.76 4.09 2.53
CA ARG A 62 11.28 4.74 1.32
C ARG A 62 12.47 5.63 1.72
N GLY A 63 13.69 5.13 1.55
CA GLY A 63 14.93 5.86 1.81
C GLY A 63 15.20 6.93 0.74
N LEU A 64 15.56 8.14 1.16
CA LEU A 64 16.07 9.19 0.27
C LEU A 64 17.48 8.78 -0.16
N GLY A 65 17.63 8.39 -1.43
CA GLY A 65 18.94 8.06 -1.99
C GLY A 65 19.89 9.25 -1.84
N ARG A 66 20.94 9.09 -1.01
CA ARG A 66 22.02 10.07 -0.92
C ARG A 66 22.97 9.84 -2.10
N PRO A 67 23.25 10.84 -2.95
CA PRO A 67 24.24 10.68 -4.00
C PRO A 67 25.62 10.48 -3.38
N VAL A 68 26.39 9.54 -3.92
CA VAL A 68 27.82 9.39 -3.65
C VAL A 68 28.54 10.54 -4.35
N LEU A 69 29.33 11.32 -3.62
CA LEU A 69 30.27 12.26 -4.23
C LEU A 69 31.37 11.45 -4.93
N GLU A 70 31.62 11.73 -6.20
CA GLU A 70 32.64 11.07 -7.02
C GLU A 70 34.05 11.35 -6.46
N ALA A 71 34.87 10.31 -6.31
CA ALA A 71 36.23 10.44 -5.81
C ALA A 71 37.16 11.01 -6.89
N PRO A 72 38.07 11.95 -6.58
CA PRO A 72 38.94 12.58 -7.57
C PRO A 72 39.91 11.56 -8.18
N ALA A 73 39.97 11.53 -9.51
CA ALA A 73 40.84 10.68 -10.30
C ALA A 73 42.31 10.81 -9.84
N SER A 74 42.89 9.69 -9.41
CA SER A 74 44.29 9.59 -9.07
C SER A 74 45.15 9.92 -10.30
N HIS A 75 45.98 10.95 -10.17
CA HIS A 75 46.94 11.41 -11.17
C HIS A 75 47.96 10.30 -11.45
N VAL A 76 47.81 9.59 -12.58
CA VAL A 76 48.74 8.55 -13.02
C VAL A 76 50.01 9.21 -13.59
N HIS A 77 51.15 8.96 -12.95
CA HIS A 77 52.46 9.38 -13.44
C HIS A 77 52.97 8.40 -14.50
N PRO A 78 53.44 8.84 -15.69
CA PRO A 78 53.92 7.93 -16.73
C PRO A 78 55.29 7.34 -16.39
N PRO A 79 55.59 6.08 -16.79
CA PRO A 79 56.87 5.46 -16.52
C PRO A 79 57.99 6.06 -17.39
N ARG A 80 59.10 6.47 -16.76
CA ARG A 80 60.32 6.91 -17.46
C ARG A 80 60.94 5.71 -18.22
N ARG A 81 61.02 5.82 -19.55
CA ARG A 81 61.77 4.89 -20.41
C ARG A 81 63.23 4.80 -19.93
N ARG A 82 63.68 3.62 -19.47
CA ARG A 82 65.12 3.33 -19.35
C ARG A 82 65.68 3.13 -20.75
N GLY A 83 66.55 4.03 -21.18
CA GLY A 83 67.34 3.86 -22.38
C GLY A 83 68.34 2.72 -22.19
N THR A 84 68.33 1.77 -23.11
CA THR A 84 69.45 0.84 -23.32
C THR A 84 70.49 1.58 -24.16
N ALA A 85 71.59 1.99 -23.54
CA ALA A 85 72.78 2.43 -24.28
C ALA A 85 73.56 1.20 -24.77
N ARG A 86 74.01 1.33 -26.02
CA ARG A 86 74.89 0.44 -26.78
C ARG A 86 76.18 0.08 -26.06
#